data_AF-A0A3D4NHF3-F1
#
_entry.id   AF-A0A3D4NHF3-F1
#
_cell.length_a   1.000
_cell.length_b   1.000
_cell.length_c   1.000
_cell.angle_alpha   90.00
_cell.angle_beta   90.00
_cell.angle_gamma   90.00
#
_symmetry.space_group_name_H-M   'P 1'
#
loop_
_entity.id
_entity.type
_entity.pdbx_description
1 polymer ?
#
loop_
_entity_poly.entity_id
_entity_poly.type
_entity_poly.pdbx_seq_one_letter_code
_entity_poly.pdbx_strand_id
1 'polypeptide(L)'
;MIENENEILVVLQSIEDKLNRIYLCFENQYFDIQNQKNKEKLELFKSIITDNRKKIFPLIFDSHQLSQKEIADKVGVTRQAVGKFINQLIENDLIVQKTEADKTIYEDKFNLVPYLEKLK
;
A
#
# COMPACT_ATOMS: atom_id res chain seq x y z
N MET A 1 39.40 31.92 27.61
CA MET A 1 38.18 32.03 26.77
C MET A 1 38.06 30.88 25.77
N ILE A 2 39.16 30.37 25.21
CA ILE A 2 39.15 29.22 24.25
C ILE A 2 38.74 27.88 24.92
N GLU A 3 39.02 27.66 26.20
CA GLU A 3 38.64 26.42 26.91
C GLU A 3 37.11 26.21 27.01
N ASN A 4 36.34 27.28 27.26
CA ASN A 4 34.88 27.20 27.34
C ASN A 4 34.20 26.83 26.02
N GLU A 5 34.75 27.27 24.88
CA GLU A 5 34.18 26.98 23.56
C GLU A 5 34.32 25.49 23.19
N ASN A 6 35.46 24.89 23.56
CA ASN A 6 35.68 23.45 23.37
C ASN A 6 34.76 22.61 24.25
N GLU A 7 34.52 23.00 25.51
CA GLU A 7 33.57 22.31 26.38
C GLU A 7 32.13 22.40 25.84
N ILE A 8 31.72 23.57 25.32
CA ILE A 8 30.41 23.76 24.70
C ILE A 8 30.26 22.87 23.45
N LEU A 9 31.28 22.80 22.60
CA LEU A 9 31.27 21.94 21.40
C LEU A 9 31.12 20.46 21.76
N VAL A 10 31.84 19.98 22.77
CA VAL A 10 31.75 18.59 23.25
C VAL A 10 30.34 18.27 23.78
N VAL A 11 29.73 19.21 24.52
CA VAL A 11 28.35 19.06 25.00
C VAL A 11 27.35 19.02 23.85
N LEU A 12 27.48 19.92 22.86
CA LEU A 12 26.60 19.95 21.69
C LEU A 12 26.68 18.66 20.88
N GLN A 13 27.88 18.13 20.68
CA GLN A 13 28.07 16.88 19.95
C GLN A 13 27.50 15.67 20.71
N SER A 14 27.60 15.67 22.04
CA SER A 14 26.92 14.67 22.88
C SER A 14 25.40 14.72 22.77
N ILE A 15 24.82 15.93 22.64
CA ILE A 15 23.38 16.11 22.43
C ILE A 15 22.97 15.58 21.04
N GLU A 16 23.72 15.95 20.01
CA GLU A 16 23.50 15.49 18.64
C GLU A 16 23.54 13.95 18.54
N ASP A 17 24.55 13.31 19.12
CA ASP A 17 24.67 11.85 19.15
C ASP A 17 23.46 11.18 19.82
N LYS A 18 22.96 11.77 20.91
CA LYS A 18 21.76 11.26 21.61
C LYS A 18 20.51 11.43 20.75
N LEU A 19 20.34 12.58 20.10
CA LEU A 19 19.21 12.84 19.20
C LEU A 19 19.22 11.90 18.00
N ASN A 20 20.39 11.67 17.40
CA ASN A 20 20.55 10.72 16.29
C ASN A 20 20.18 9.30 16.69
N ARG A 21 20.57 8.84 17.89
CA ARG A 21 20.17 7.52 18.40
C ARG A 21 18.66 7.41 18.64
N ILE A 22 18.04 8.47 19.17
CA ILE A 22 16.58 8.53 19.35
C ILE A 22 15.88 8.45 17.99
N TYR A 23 16.35 9.22 17.01
CA TYR A 23 15.83 9.21 15.65
C TYR A 23 15.89 7.82 15.01
N LEU A 24 17.06 7.16 15.05
CA LEU A 24 17.23 5.79 14.52
C LEU A 24 16.31 4.78 15.20
N CYS A 25 16.04 4.94 16.50
CA CYS A 25 15.09 4.10 17.21
C CYS A 25 13.66 4.25 16.65
N PHE A 26 13.22 5.50 16.43
CA PHE A 26 11.90 5.76 15.84
C PHE A 26 11.80 5.31 14.39
N GLU A 27 12.87 5.46 13.62
CA GLU A 27 12.92 4.97 12.23
C GLU A 27 12.75 3.44 12.19
N ASN A 28 13.50 2.69 12.99
CA ASN A 28 13.36 1.24 13.08
C ASN A 28 11.97 0.81 13.53
N GLN A 29 11.42 1.44 14.57
CA GLN A 29 10.06 1.16 15.03
C GLN A 29 9.00 1.49 13.97
N TYR A 30 9.19 2.59 13.24
CA TYR A 30 8.32 2.96 12.13
C TYR A 30 8.34 1.89 11.02
N PHE A 31 9.52 1.39 10.65
CA PHE A 31 9.68 0.31 9.69
C PHE A 31 9.02 -1.00 10.17
N ASP A 32 9.18 -1.36 11.44
CA ASP A 32 8.55 -2.56 12.00
C ASP A 32 7.01 -2.48 11.96
N ILE A 33 6.46 -1.33 12.36
CA ILE A 33 5.00 -1.08 12.31
C ILE A 33 4.49 -1.11 10.87
N GLN A 34 5.22 -0.49 9.94
CA GLN A 34 4.92 -0.54 8.50
C GLN A 34 4.92 -1.98 7.98
N ASN A 35 5.95 -2.77 8.30
CA ASN A 35 6.08 -4.17 7.88
C ASN A 35 4.95 -5.03 8.46
N GLN A 36 4.59 -4.85 9.72
CA GLN A 36 3.47 -5.56 10.33
C GLN A 36 2.15 -5.23 9.62
N LYS A 37 1.85 -3.95 9.40
CA LYS A 37 0.65 -3.51 8.68
C LYS A 37 0.60 -4.09 7.26
N ASN A 38 1.71 -4.07 6.54
CA ASN A 38 1.81 -4.63 5.19
C ASN A 38 1.58 -6.14 5.18
N LYS A 39 2.11 -6.87 6.18
CA LYS A 39 1.88 -8.32 6.33
C LYS A 39 0.40 -8.64 6.60
N GLU A 40 -0.25 -7.90 7.50
CA GLU A 40 -1.67 -8.05 7.80
C GLU A 40 -2.54 -7.79 6.56
N LYS A 41 -2.22 -6.72 5.80
CA LYS A 41 -2.92 -6.39 4.55
C LYS A 41 -2.72 -7.45 3.47
N LEU A 42 -1.54 -8.05 3.39
CA LEU A 42 -1.25 -9.13 2.44
C LEU A 42 -2.06 -10.39 2.76
N GLU A 43 -2.16 -10.79 4.03
CA GLU A 43 -2.97 -11.93 4.44
C GLU A 43 -4.46 -11.68 4.22
N LEU A 44 -4.94 -10.46 4.50
CA LEU A 44 -6.30 -10.04 4.18
C LEU A 44 -6.57 -10.12 2.67
N PHE A 45 -5.64 -9.63 1.85
CA PHE A 45 -5.74 -9.75 0.39
C PHE A 45 -5.85 -11.21 -0.05
N LYS A 46 -5.00 -12.11 0.48
CA LYS A 46 -5.06 -13.55 0.20
C LYS A 46 -6.42 -14.16 0.56
N SER A 47 -7.03 -13.75 1.67
CA SER A 47 -8.37 -14.23 2.05
C SER A 47 -9.48 -13.75 1.12
N ILE A 48 -9.29 -12.58 0.49
CA ILE A 48 -10.28 -11.96 -0.39
C ILE A 48 -10.14 -12.49 -1.83
N ILE A 49 -8.94 -12.85 -2.26
CA ILE A 49 -8.58 -13.16 -3.65
C ILE A 49 -8.78 -14.65 -4.02
N THR A 50 -10.03 -15.03 -4.29
CA THR A 50 -10.39 -16.37 -4.81
C THR A 50 -10.07 -16.52 -6.30
N ASP A 51 -10.12 -17.74 -6.86
CA ASP A 51 -9.71 -18.00 -8.25
C ASP A 51 -10.44 -17.17 -9.31
N ASN A 52 -11.73 -16.94 -9.15
CA ASN A 52 -12.48 -16.04 -10.05
C ASN A 52 -12.08 -14.57 -9.86
N ARG A 53 -11.75 -14.17 -8.62
CA ARG A 53 -11.33 -12.80 -8.28
C ARG A 53 -9.90 -12.50 -8.70
N LYS A 54 -9.02 -13.52 -8.76
CA LYS A 54 -7.65 -13.41 -9.34
C LYS A 54 -7.68 -12.96 -10.80
N LYS A 55 -8.73 -13.32 -11.55
CA LYS A 55 -8.93 -12.87 -12.93
C LYS A 55 -9.49 -11.45 -13.02
N ILE A 56 -10.32 -11.06 -12.06
CA ILE A 56 -10.95 -9.73 -12.00
C ILE A 56 -9.92 -8.66 -11.58
N PHE A 57 -9.12 -8.94 -10.55
CA PHE A 57 -8.23 -7.96 -9.93
C PHE A 57 -7.28 -7.23 -10.90
N PRO A 58 -6.49 -7.90 -11.77
CA PRO A 58 -5.61 -7.19 -12.70
C PRO A 58 -6.38 -6.35 -13.73
N LEU A 59 -7.61 -6.75 -14.10
CA LEU A 59 -8.44 -6.01 -15.06
C LEU A 59 -8.96 -4.68 -14.51
N ILE A 60 -8.97 -4.50 -13.18
CA ILE A 60 -9.32 -3.23 -12.52
C ILE A 60 -8.27 -2.15 -12.84
N PHE A 61 -7.01 -2.55 -13.03
CA PHE A 61 -5.87 -1.67 -13.27
C PHE A 61 -5.43 -1.66 -14.73
N ASP A 62 -6.22 -2.23 -15.63
CA ASP A 62 -5.93 -2.25 -17.06
C ASP A 62 -5.75 -0.81 -17.57
N SER A 63 -4.72 -0.58 -18.36
CA SER A 63 -4.40 0.74 -18.94
C SER A 63 -5.53 1.28 -19.83
N HIS A 64 -6.41 0.39 -20.31
CA HIS A 64 -7.58 0.75 -21.11
C HIS A 64 -8.78 1.16 -20.25
N GLN A 65 -8.68 1.08 -18.91
CA GLN A 65 -9.72 1.42 -17.94
C GLN A 65 -11.07 0.78 -18.26
N LEU A 66 -11.13 -0.53 -18.13
CA LEU A 66 -12.35 -1.29 -18.36
C LEU A 66 -13.44 -0.92 -17.35
N SER A 67 -14.65 -0.70 -17.83
CA SER A 67 -15.82 -0.57 -16.98
C SER A 67 -16.13 -1.89 -16.25
N GLN A 68 -16.85 -1.80 -15.12
CA GLN A 68 -17.28 -2.98 -14.37
C GLN A 68 -18.07 -3.99 -15.23
N LYS A 69 -18.77 -3.51 -16.27
CA LYS A 69 -19.50 -4.36 -17.21
C LYS A 69 -18.54 -5.14 -18.12
N GLU A 70 -17.55 -4.46 -18.70
CA GLU A 70 -16.56 -5.11 -19.58
C GLU A 70 -15.72 -6.13 -18.81
N ILE A 71 -15.34 -5.83 -17.56
CA ILE A 71 -14.66 -6.79 -16.69
C ILE A 71 -15.54 -8.01 -16.41
N ALA A 72 -16.83 -7.79 -16.14
CA ALA A 72 -17.79 -8.85 -15.88
C ALA A 72 -17.96 -9.76 -17.11
N ASP A 73 -18.08 -9.18 -18.30
CA ASP A 73 -18.20 -9.89 -19.58
C ASP A 73 -16.93 -10.70 -19.90
N LYS A 74 -15.73 -10.15 -19.64
CA LYS A 74 -14.45 -10.86 -19.85
C LYS A 74 -14.27 -12.07 -18.93
N VAL A 75 -14.70 -11.98 -17.68
CA VAL A 75 -14.49 -13.04 -16.68
C VAL A 75 -15.66 -14.03 -16.61
N GLY A 76 -16.82 -13.67 -17.18
CA GLY A 76 -18.03 -14.50 -17.13
C GLY A 76 -18.76 -14.42 -15.79
N VAL A 77 -18.80 -13.23 -15.18
CA VAL A 77 -19.50 -12.97 -13.90
C VAL A 77 -20.51 -11.83 -14.06
N THR A 78 -21.29 -11.52 -13.02
CA THR A 78 -22.22 -10.38 -13.08
C THR A 78 -21.51 -9.06 -12.78
N ARG A 79 -21.97 -7.96 -13.39
CA ARG A 79 -21.52 -6.59 -13.05
C ARG A 79 -21.61 -6.31 -11.55
N GLN A 80 -22.69 -6.78 -10.90
CA GLN A 80 -22.88 -6.60 -9.47
C GLN A 80 -21.82 -7.35 -8.64
N ALA A 81 -21.38 -8.54 -9.07
CA ALA A 81 -20.31 -9.27 -8.42
C ALA A 81 -18.97 -8.52 -8.52
N VAL A 82 -18.66 -7.93 -9.69
CA VAL A 82 -17.47 -7.08 -9.88
C VAL A 82 -17.55 -5.84 -8.98
N GLY A 83 -18.69 -5.15 -8.96
CA GLY A 83 -18.90 -3.97 -8.11
C GLY A 83 -18.76 -4.29 -6.62
N LYS A 84 -19.36 -5.40 -6.14
CA LYS A 84 -19.18 -5.86 -4.75
C LYS A 84 -17.73 -6.16 -4.42
N PHE A 85 -17.00 -6.76 -5.36
CA PHE A 85 -15.58 -7.07 -5.17
C PHE A 85 -14.72 -5.81 -5.11
N ILE A 86 -14.93 -4.85 -6.00
CA ILE A 86 -14.25 -3.54 -5.98
C ILE A 86 -14.53 -2.81 -4.65
N ASN A 87 -15.80 -2.74 -4.24
CA ASN A 87 -16.15 -2.13 -2.95
C ASN A 87 -15.48 -2.83 -1.78
N GLN A 88 -15.43 -4.17 -1.78
CA GLN A 88 -14.72 -4.92 -0.75
C GLN A 88 -13.22 -4.56 -0.71
N LEU A 89 -12.57 -4.37 -1.86
CA LEU A 89 -11.17 -3.94 -1.91
C LEU A 89 -10.97 -2.53 -1.36
N ILE A 90 -11.90 -1.60 -1.65
CA ILE A 90 -11.88 -0.22 -1.15
C ILE A 90 -12.14 -0.18 0.37
N GLU A 91 -13.14 -0.90 0.86
CA GLU A 91 -13.49 -0.99 2.29
C GLU A 91 -12.34 -1.57 3.13
N ASN A 92 -11.56 -2.48 2.54
CA ASN A 92 -10.37 -3.05 3.18
C ASN A 92 -9.10 -2.23 2.95
N ASP A 93 -9.22 -1.05 2.35
CA ASP A 93 -8.14 -0.11 2.04
C ASP A 93 -7.03 -0.71 1.16
N LEU A 94 -7.34 -1.71 0.34
CA LEU A 94 -6.37 -2.38 -0.54
C LEU A 94 -6.16 -1.61 -1.85
N ILE A 95 -7.20 -0.89 -2.30
CA ILE A 95 -7.18 -0.04 -3.49
C ILE A 95 -7.83 1.30 -3.18
N VAL A 96 -7.50 2.34 -3.95
CA VAL A 96 -8.18 3.64 -3.88
C VAL A 96 -8.88 3.92 -5.20
N GLN A 97 -10.10 4.42 -5.11
CA GLN A 97 -10.82 4.98 -6.24
C GLN A 97 -10.49 6.48 -6.36
N LYS A 98 -10.08 6.91 -7.55
CA LYS A 98 -9.86 8.31 -7.92
C LYS A 98 -10.75 8.69 -9.09
N THR A 99 -11.06 9.97 -9.19
CA THR A 99 -11.77 10.53 -10.35
C THR A 99 -10.81 11.49 -11.06
N GLU A 100 -10.45 11.18 -12.29
CA GLU A 100 -9.61 12.04 -13.15
C GLU A 100 -10.32 12.25 -14.48
N ALA A 101 -10.48 13.50 -14.90
CA ALA A 101 -11.11 13.86 -16.18
C ALA A 101 -12.43 13.11 -16.45
N ASP A 102 -13.33 13.09 -15.45
CA ASP A 102 -14.63 12.40 -15.46
C ASP A 102 -14.57 10.87 -15.61
N LYS A 103 -13.39 10.27 -15.43
CA LYS A 103 -13.19 8.82 -15.41
C LYS A 103 -12.87 8.32 -14.00
N THR A 104 -13.40 7.14 -13.69
CA THR A 104 -13.06 6.43 -12.46
C THR A 104 -11.81 5.59 -12.68
N ILE A 105 -10.78 5.84 -11.88
CA ILE A 105 -9.49 5.14 -11.90
C ILE A 105 -9.30 4.45 -10.54
N TYR A 106 -8.64 3.30 -10.54
CA TYR A 106 -8.26 2.61 -9.32
C TYR A 106 -6.74 2.54 -9.20
N GLU A 107 -6.23 2.75 -7.99
CA GLU A 107 -4.81 2.67 -7.66
C GLU A 107 -4.56 1.55 -6.66
N ASP A 108 -3.51 0.76 -6.91
CA ASP A 108 -3.06 -0.32 -6.04
C ASP A 108 -2.11 0.24 -4.97
N LYS A 109 -2.58 0.30 -3.72
CA LYS A 109 -1.83 0.90 -2.61
C LYS A 109 -0.59 0.09 -2.20
N PHE A 110 -0.59 -1.22 -2.48
CA PHE A 110 0.41 -2.15 -1.94
C PHE A 110 1.18 -2.88 -3.03
N ASN A 111 1.01 -2.49 -4.30
CA ASN A 111 1.66 -3.14 -5.44
C ASN A 111 1.38 -4.66 -5.46
N LEU A 112 0.11 -5.02 -5.27
CA LEU A 112 -0.43 -6.38 -5.22
C LEU A 112 -0.55 -7.03 -6.60
N VAL A 113 -0.64 -6.25 -7.70
CA VAL A 113 -0.70 -6.80 -9.07
C VAL A 113 0.55 -7.63 -9.39
N PRO A 114 1.80 -7.13 -9.24
CA PRO A 114 3.00 -7.96 -9.42
C PRO A 114 3.11 -9.11 -8.41
N TYR A 115 2.52 -8.97 -7.21
CA TYR A 115 2.51 -10.04 -6.21
C TYR A 115 1.64 -11.22 -6.65
N LEU A 116 0.48 -10.95 -7.27
CA LEU A 116 -0.40 -11.98 -7.82
C LEU A 116 0.28 -12.83 -8.90
N GLU A 117 1.11 -12.22 -9.74
CA GLU A 117 1.82 -12.93 -10.81
C GLU A 117 2.85 -13.94 -10.26
N LYS A 118 3.41 -13.67 -9.08
CA LYS A 118 4.39 -14.52 -8.38
C LYS A 118 3.76 -15.68 -7.59
N LEU A 119 2.44 -15.70 -7.45
CA LEU A 119 1.69 -16.78 -6.76
C LEU A 119 1.31 -17.95 -7.70
N LYS A 120 1.77 -17.94 -8.95
CA LYS A 120 1.61 -19.04 -9.91
C LYS A 120 2.55 -20.20 -9.60
#